data_AF-A0A518G146-F1
#
_entry.id   AF-A0A518G146-F1
#
_cell.length_a   1.000
_cell.length_b   1.000
_cell.length_c   1.000
_cell.angle_alpha   90.00
_cell.angle_beta   90.00
_cell.angle_gamma   90.00
#
_symmetry.space_group_name_H-M   'P 1'
#
loop_
_entity.id
_entity.type
_entity.pdbx_description
1 polymer ?
#
loop_
_entity_poly.entity_id
_entity_poly.type
_entity_poly.pdbx_seq_one_letter_code
_entity_poly.pdbx_strand_id
1 'polypeptide(L)' 'MIQKSTAETPIEEIHRIRREISDRFGGDIAAIAADADRRAKASGRPIWQAETTNQTMQRSGGGDVSGNGDSTPAAR' A
#
# COMPACT_ATOMS: atom_id res chain seq x y z
N MET A 1 -6.17 -38.80 15.87
CA MET A 1 -5.68 -37.43 16.19
C MET A 1 -6.37 -36.47 15.25
N ILE A 2 -7.26 -35.62 15.76
CA ILE A 2 -7.93 -34.59 14.94
C ILE A 2 -6.96 -33.41 14.90
N GLN A 3 -6.31 -33.19 13.75
CA GLN A 3 -5.59 -31.95 13.52
C GLN A 3 -6.63 -30.83 13.40
N LYS A 4 -6.80 -30.04 14.46
CA LYS A 4 -7.49 -28.76 14.35
C LYS A 4 -6.64 -27.90 13.41
N SER A 5 -7.15 -27.61 12.22
CA SER A 5 -6.63 -26.49 11.44
C SER A 5 -6.83 -25.24 12.29
N THR A 6 -5.76 -24.74 12.92
CA THR A 6 -5.76 -23.39 13.47
C THR A 6 -6.05 -22.48 12.29
N ALA A 7 -7.26 -21.93 12.21
CA ALA A 7 -7.59 -20.96 11.19
C ALA A 7 -6.57 -19.83 11.31
N GLU A 8 -5.81 -19.56 10.25
CA GLU A 8 -4.87 -18.45 10.22
C GLU A 8 -5.62 -17.18 10.60
N THR A 9 -5.07 -16.42 11.53
CA THR A 9 -5.57 -15.07 11.77
C THR A 9 -5.36 -14.24 10.49
N PRO A 10 -6.18 -13.20 10.24
CA PRO A 10 -5.98 -12.34 9.06
C PRO A 10 -4.56 -11.76 8.93
N ILE A 11 -3.86 -11.55 10.06
CA ILE A 11 -2.48 -11.06 10.08
C ILE A 11 -1.50 -12.13 9.60
N GLU A 12 -1.67 -13.37 10.05
CA GLU A 12 -0.85 -14.51 9.61
C GLU A 12 -1.04 -14.77 8.12
N GLU A 13 -2.27 -14.67 7.63
CA GLU A 13 -2.59 -14.79 6.21
C GLU A 13 -1.88 -13.71 5.38
N ILE A 14 -1.91 -12.45 5.82
CA ILE A 14 -1.21 -11.35 5.15
C ILE A 14 0.30 -11.62 5.10
N HIS A 15 0.90 -12.08 6.20
CA HIS A 15 2.33 -12.39 6.26
C HIS A 15 2.71 -13.56 5.34
N ARG A 16 1.87 -14.60 5.29
CA ARG A 16 2.05 -15.74 4.39
C ARG A 16 2.02 -15.28 2.93
N ILE A 17 0.99 -14.52 2.54
CA ILE A 17 0.86 -13.98 1.19
C ILE A 17 2.06 -13.08 0.83
N ARG A 18 2.50 -12.22 1.75
CA ARG A 18 3.67 -11.36 1.51
C ARG A 18 4.93 -12.17 1.24
N ARG A 19 5.12 -13.28 1.98
CA ARG A 19 6.26 -14.18 1.77
C ARG A 19 6.16 -14.90 0.43
N GLU A 20 5.00 -15.47 0.10
CA GLU A 20 4.77 -16.12 -1.20
C GLU A 20 5.04 -15.19 -2.39
N ILE A 21 4.58 -13.93 -2.31
CA ILE A 21 4.86 -12.92 -3.35
C ILE A 21 6.36 -12.62 -3.42
N SER A 22 7.01 -12.44 -2.26
CA SER A 22 8.45 -12.18 -2.21
C SER A 22 9.26 -13.34 -2.79
N ASP A 23 8.91 -14.58 -2.46
CA ASP A 23 9.59 -15.78 -2.94
C ASP A 23 9.40 -15.95 -4.46
N ARG A 24 8.22 -15.60 -5.00
CA ARG A 24 7.92 -15.71 -6.44
C ARG A 24 8.62 -14.65 -7.29
N PHE A 25 8.77 -13.43 -6.77
CA PHE A 25 9.24 -12.28 -7.57
C PHE A 25 10.57 -11.69 -7.08
N GLY A 26 11.15 -12.20 -6.00
CA GLY A 26 12.40 -11.66 -5.42
C GLY A 26 12.28 -10.21 -4.94
N GLY A 27 11.07 -9.71 -4.70
CA GLY A 27 10.83 -8.29 -4.41
C GLY A 27 10.85 -7.36 -5.64
N ASP A 28 10.92 -7.90 -6.87
CA ASP A 28 10.83 -7.11 -8.09
C ASP A 28 9.39 -6.59 -8.31
N ILE A 29 9.19 -5.32 -7.95
CA ILE A 29 7.89 -4.65 -8.07
C ILE A 29 7.44 -4.52 -9.54
N ALA A 30 8.37 -4.33 -10.47
CA ALA A 30 8.03 -4.21 -11.89
C ALA A 30 7.53 -5.56 -12.44
N ALA A 31 8.15 -6.66 -12.04
CA ALA A 31 7.70 -8.01 -12.39
C ALA A 31 6.31 -8.33 -11.81
N ILE A 32 6.04 -7.91 -10.56
CA ILE A 32 4.72 -8.04 -9.93
C ILE A 32 3.66 -7.27 -10.73
N ALA A 33 3.95 -6.02 -11.08
CA ALA A 33 3.03 -5.18 -11.84
C ALA A 33 2.72 -5.77 -13.23
N ALA A 34 3.74 -6.25 -13.95
CA ALA A 34 3.58 -6.89 -15.25
C ALA A 34 2.73 -8.18 -15.16
N ASP A 35 2.93 -8.98 -14.12
CA ASP A 35 2.12 -10.18 -13.87
C ASP A 35 0.66 -9.84 -13.52
N ALA A 36 0.44 -8.80 -12.72
CA ALA A 36 -0.90 -8.31 -12.39
C ALA A 36 -1.63 -7.78 -13.64
N ASP A 37 -0.97 -7.00 -14.49
CA ASP A 37 -1.54 -6.49 -15.75
C ASP A 37 -1.92 -7.64 -16.69
N ARG A 38 -1.06 -8.65 -16.83
CA ARG A 38 -1.36 -9.85 -17.64
C ARG A 38 -2.61 -10.57 -17.14
N ARG A 39 -2.73 -10.75 -15.81
CA ARG A 39 -3.90 -11.37 -15.18
C ARG A 39 -5.16 -10.52 -15.33
N ALA A 40 -5.04 -9.21 -15.21
CA ALA A 40 -6.15 -8.28 -15.41
C ALA A 40 -6.69 -8.39 -16.85
N LYS A 41 -5.81 -8.35 -17.85
CA LYS A 41 -6.16 -8.52 -19.27
C LYS A 41 -6.81 -9.87 -19.56
N ALA A 42 -6.26 -10.95 -19.00
CA ALA A 42 -6.81 -12.30 -19.17
C ALA A 42 -8.18 -12.49 -18.49
N SER A 43 -8.46 -11.73 -17.43
CA SER A 43 -9.71 -11.86 -16.68
C SER A 43 -10.95 -11.36 -17.44
N GLY A 44 -10.76 -10.52 -18.47
CA GLY A 44 -11.85 -9.85 -19.18
C GLY A 44 -12.69 -8.92 -18.28
N ARG A 45 -12.27 -8.68 -17.03
CA ARG A 45 -13.00 -7.83 -16.09
C ARG A 45 -12.77 -6.36 -16.43
N PRO A 46 -13.80 -5.51 -16.35
CA PRO A 46 -13.62 -4.08 -16.53
C PRO A 46 -12.68 -3.53 -15.44
N ILE A 47 -11.64 -2.82 -15.88
CA ILE A 47 -10.80 -2.05 -14.97
C ILE A 47 -11.63 -0.83 -14.56
N TRP A 48 -11.80 -0.64 -13.26
CA TRP A 48 -12.49 0.53 -12.75
C TRP A 48 -11.74 1.80 -13.16
N GLN A 49 -12.40 2.66 -13.91
CA GLN A 49 -11.93 4.01 -14.21
C GLN A 49 -12.69 4.95 -13.28
N ALA A 50 -11.99 5.59 -12.35
CA ALA A 50 -12.56 6.69 -11.60
C ALA A 50 -12.90 7.79 -12.61
N GLU A 51 -14.16 8.17 -12.75
CA GLU A 51 -14.49 9.48 -13.29
C GLU A 51 -14.07 10.51 -12.24
N THR A 52 -12.84 11.02 -12.34
CA THR A 52 -12.34 12.02 -11.40
C THR A 52 -13.02 13.35 -11.68
N THR A 53 -14.16 13.61 -11.05
CA THR A 53 -14.75 14.95 -10.91
C THR A 53 -13.99 15.80 -9.88
N ASN A 54 -12.84 15.31 -9.39
CA ASN A 54 -12.08 15.96 -8.34
C ASN A 54 -11.31 17.15 -8.93
N GLN A 55 -11.98 18.29 -9.00
CA GLN A 55 -11.35 19.57 -9.29
C GLN A 55 -10.32 19.84 -8.19
N THR A 56 -9.07 20.07 -8.58
CA THR A 56 -8.01 20.49 -7.66
C THR A 56 -8.48 21.71 -6.89
N MET A 57 -8.80 21.57 -5.60
CA MET A 57 -9.05 22.72 -4.74
C MET A 57 -7.74 23.50 -4.65
N GLN A 58 -7.65 24.60 -5.41
CA GLN A 58 -6.60 25.60 -5.25
C GLN A 58 -6.57 26.00 -3.77
N ARG A 59 -5.48 25.67 -3.07
CA ARG A 59 -5.22 26.17 -1.71
C ARG A 59 -5.11 27.69 -1.83
N SER A 60 -6.20 28.38 -1.53
CA SER A 60 -6.19 29.83 -1.43
C SER A 60 -5.51 30.18 -0.10
N GLY A 61 -4.43 30.96 -0.18
CA GLY A 61 -3.87 31.66 0.98
C GLY A 61 -2.57 31.05 1.50
N GLY A 62 -1.46 31.55 0.95
CA GLY A 62 -0.17 31.50 1.60
C GLY A 62 -0.19 32.25 2.93
N GLY A 63 0.52 31.68 3.90
CA GLY A 63 0.81 32.29 5.18
C GLY A 63 2.05 31.60 5.72
N ASP A 64 3.21 32.23 5.53
CA ASP A 64 4.47 31.80 6.12
C ASP A 64 4.34 31.81 7.64
N VAL A 65 4.29 30.63 8.26
CA VAL A 65 4.43 30.51 9.72
C VAL A 65 5.93 30.50 10.02
N SER A 66 6.49 31.68 10.29
CA SER A 66 7.82 31.83 10.86
C SER A 66 7.76 31.36 12.32
N GLY A 67 8.02 30.07 12.54
CA GLY A 67 8.10 29.47 13.86
C GLY A 67 9.54 29.49 14.38
N ASN A 68 9.96 30.58 15.02
CA ASN A 68 11.11 30.55 15.92
C ASN A 68 10.71 29.75 17.18
N GLY A 69 10.96 28.43 17.16
CA GLY A 69 10.82 27.57 18.32
C GLY A 69 12.20 27.30 18.93
N ASP A 70 12.52 28.00 20.01
CA ASP A 70 13.71 27.73 20.82
C ASP A 70 13.74 26.26 21.25
N SER A 71 14.78 25.54 20.82
CA SER A 71 15.00 24.14 21.19
C SER A 71 15.48 24.04 22.64
N THR A 72 14.66 23.48 23.53
CA THR A 72 15.08 23.10 24.88
C THR A 72 15.88 21.79 24.79
N PRO A 73 17.14 21.70 25.27
CA PRO A 73 17.88 20.45 25.26
C PRO A 73 17.40 19.54 26.41
N ALA A 74 17.28 18.24 26.12
CA ALA A 74 16.93 17.23 27.11
C ALA A 74 18.04 17.11 28.18
N ALA A 75 17.64 17.07 29.46
CA ALA A 75 18.55 16.85 30.59
C ALA A 75 19.18 15.45 30.52
N ARG A 76 20.47 15.36 30.87
CA ARG A 76 21.26 14.14 30.98
C ARG A 76 20.96 13.37 32.27
#